data_AF-A0A962WWG8-F1
#
_entry.id   AF-A0A962WWG8-F1
#
_cell.length_a   1.000
_cell.length_b   1.000
_cell.length_c   1.000
_cell.angle_alpha   90.00
_cell.angle_beta   90.00
_cell.angle_gamma   90.00
#
_symmetry.space_group_name_H-M   'P 1'
#
loop_
_entity.id
_entity.type
_entity.pdbx_description
1 polymer ?
#
loop_
_entity_poly.entity_id
_entity_poly.type
_entity_poly.pdbx_seq_one_letter_code
_entity_poly.pdbx_strand_id
1 'polypeptide(L)'
;MEFFAELTGQNTETELLQELLTIKRLPEFCPLIDTVLSIQSPEKGEIYCLWGQFLVSRQMIRNGVRFALLNCPHALAWTITVHDDSRTIVIHCTINGKHEAQEFVESIEQFVEAWAEGLQRGLIKRR
;
A
#
# COMPACT_ATOMS: atom_id res chain seq x y z
N MET A 1 9.43 -12.77 2.75
CA MET A 1 8.20 -13.08 3.50
C MET A 1 7.02 -12.36 2.86
N GLU A 2 5.80 -12.83 3.10
CA GLU A 2 4.56 -12.29 2.53
C GLU A 2 3.56 -12.00 3.66
N PHE A 3 2.82 -10.89 3.54
CA PHE A 3 1.89 -10.39 4.54
C PHE A 3 0.59 -9.97 3.85
N PHE A 4 -0.55 -10.28 4.47
CA PHE A 4 -1.86 -10.10 3.83
C PHE A 4 -2.87 -9.42 4.76
N ALA A 5 -3.72 -8.60 4.18
CA ALA A 5 -5.00 -8.20 4.76
C ALA A 5 -6.08 -8.20 3.68
N GLU A 6 -7.32 -8.48 4.09
CA GLU A 6 -8.46 -8.54 3.19
C GLU A 6 -9.61 -7.66 3.72
N LEU A 7 -10.26 -6.96 2.80
CA LEU A 7 -11.46 -6.18 3.08
C LEU A 7 -12.61 -6.72 2.24
N THR A 8 -13.52 -7.43 2.89
CA THR A 8 -14.73 -7.97 2.27
C THR A 8 -15.88 -6.96 2.28
N GLY A 9 -16.80 -7.06 1.32
CA GLY A 9 -18.01 -6.23 1.29
C GLY A 9 -17.80 -4.78 0.86
N GLN A 10 -16.60 -4.44 0.39
CA GLN A 10 -16.33 -3.17 -0.25
C GLN A 10 -16.88 -3.20 -1.68
N ASN A 11 -17.62 -2.16 -2.05
CA ASN A 11 -18.07 -1.97 -3.43
C ASN A 11 -17.11 -0.98 -4.07
N THR A 12 -15.99 -1.48 -4.59
CA THR A 12 -14.94 -0.65 -5.19
C THR A 12 -14.56 -1.24 -6.53
N GLU A 13 -14.64 -0.41 -7.55
CA GLU A 13 -14.20 -0.73 -8.90
C GLU A 13 -12.69 -0.55 -9.02
N THR A 14 -12.06 -1.36 -9.87
CA THR A 14 -10.61 -1.36 -10.08
C THR A 14 -10.11 0.01 -10.56
N GLU A 15 -10.83 0.64 -11.48
CA GLU A 15 -10.52 1.95 -12.05
C GLU A 15 -10.50 3.02 -10.95
N LEU A 16 -11.54 3.02 -10.11
CA LEU A 16 -11.61 3.91 -8.95
C LEU A 16 -10.42 3.67 -8.00
N LEU A 17 -10.08 2.41 -7.70
CA LEU A 17 -8.94 2.10 -6.86
C LEU A 17 -7.63 2.65 -7.45
N GLN A 18 -7.41 2.47 -8.76
CA GLN A 18 -6.21 2.96 -9.45
C GLN A 18 -6.11 4.49 -9.46
N GLU A 19 -7.22 5.19 -9.65
CA GLU A 19 -7.30 6.65 -9.60
C GLU A 19 -7.08 7.19 -8.19
N LEU A 20 -7.60 6.49 -7.16
CA LEU A 20 -7.50 6.94 -5.79
C LEU A 20 -6.08 6.77 -5.24
N LEU A 21 -5.47 5.62 -5.49
CA LEU A 21 -4.17 5.22 -4.95
C LEU A 21 -3.02 5.82 -5.78
N THR A 22 -2.84 7.12 -5.63
CA THR A 22 -1.68 7.86 -6.16
C THR A 22 -0.63 8.09 -5.08
N ILE A 23 0.62 8.36 -5.48
CA ILE A 23 1.71 8.66 -4.52
C ILE A 23 1.34 9.86 -3.63
N LYS A 24 0.74 10.91 -4.21
CA LYS A 24 0.32 12.12 -3.48
C LYS A 24 -0.62 11.82 -2.31
N ARG A 25 -1.42 10.76 -2.43
CA ARG A 25 -2.53 10.47 -1.52
C ARG A 25 -2.20 9.33 -0.55
N LEU A 26 -0.98 8.79 -0.58
CA LEU A 26 -0.58 7.69 0.31
C LEU A 26 -0.85 7.99 1.80
N PRO A 27 -0.55 9.19 2.34
CA PRO A 27 -0.85 9.50 3.75
C PRO A 27 -2.34 9.51 4.10
N GLU A 28 -3.23 9.68 3.11
CA GLU A 28 -4.68 9.62 3.35
C GLU A 28 -5.17 8.20 3.62
N PHE A 29 -4.45 7.18 3.13
CA PHE A 29 -4.85 5.78 3.17
C PHE A 29 -3.97 4.92 4.10
N CYS A 30 -2.80 5.38 4.48
CA CYS A 30 -1.95 4.68 5.43
C CYS A 30 -1.32 5.71 6.39
N PRO A 31 -1.74 5.77 7.66
CA PRO A 31 -1.18 6.71 8.64
C PRO A 31 0.29 6.45 8.96
N LEU A 32 0.83 5.27 8.60
CA LEU A 32 2.25 4.94 8.74
C LEU A 32 3.10 5.46 7.56
N ILE A 33 2.48 6.14 6.60
CA ILE A 33 3.14 6.99 5.60
C ILE A 33 2.86 8.43 5.99
N ASP A 34 3.82 9.07 6.66
CA ASP A 34 3.62 10.38 7.27
C ASP A 34 3.46 11.50 6.23
N THR A 35 4.33 11.52 5.22
CA THR A 35 4.34 12.61 4.23
C THR A 35 4.93 12.21 2.89
N VAL A 36 4.50 12.91 1.85
CA VAL A 36 5.09 12.86 0.51
C VAL A 36 6.08 14.01 0.41
N LEU A 37 7.37 13.68 0.35
CA LEU A 37 8.46 14.66 0.31
C LEU A 37 8.61 15.28 -1.08
N SER A 38 8.43 14.46 -2.13
CA SER A 38 8.47 14.94 -3.51
C SER A 38 7.72 14.01 -4.46
N ILE A 39 7.27 14.55 -5.59
CA ILE A 39 6.64 13.79 -6.68
C ILE A 39 7.41 14.14 -7.95
N GLN A 40 8.18 13.18 -8.48
CA GLN A 40 8.88 13.38 -9.75
C GLN A 40 7.98 13.04 -10.95
N SER A 41 7.08 12.08 -10.79
CA SER A 41 6.07 11.71 -11.79
C SER A 41 4.87 11.02 -11.12
N PRO A 42 3.78 10.72 -11.86
CA PRO A 42 2.69 9.92 -11.32
C PRO A 42 3.10 8.52 -10.83
N GLU A 43 4.26 8.04 -11.25
CA GLU A 43 4.79 6.69 -11.00
C GLU A 43 6.01 6.70 -10.07
N LYS A 44 6.58 7.86 -9.75
CA LYS A 44 7.78 7.99 -8.91
C LYS A 44 7.68 9.20 -7.99
N GLY A 45 8.03 8.96 -6.74
CA GLY A 45 8.01 9.96 -5.68
C GLY A 45 9.01 9.62 -4.59
N GLU A 46 8.99 10.44 -3.56
CA GLU A 46 9.71 10.20 -2.32
C GLU A 46 8.75 10.40 -1.14
N ILE A 47 8.79 9.49 -0.20
CA ILE A 47 7.94 9.50 0.99
C ILE A 47 8.78 9.35 2.25
N TYR A 48 8.23 9.85 3.35
CA TYR A 48 8.67 9.52 4.70
C TYR A 48 7.59 8.65 5.37
N CYS A 49 7.99 7.52 5.93
CA CYS A 49 7.09 6.55 6.55
C CYS A 49 7.73 5.97 7.83
N LEU A 50 7.07 4.98 8.45
CA LEU A 50 7.51 4.31 9.69
C LEU A 50 9.00 3.93 9.70
N TRP A 51 9.56 3.53 8.56
CA TRP A 51 10.95 3.07 8.45
C TRP A 51 11.93 4.15 7.96
N GLY A 52 11.47 5.40 7.83
CA GLY A 52 12.25 6.54 7.33
C GLY A 52 11.91 6.95 5.91
N GLN A 53 12.91 7.45 5.19
CA GLN A 53 12.75 8.07 3.87
C GLN A 53 13.09 7.11 2.73
N PHE A 54 12.16 6.99 1.76
CA PHE A 54 12.33 6.10 0.61
C PHE A 54 11.87 6.72 -0.70
N LEU A 55 12.58 6.36 -1.77
CA LEU A 55 12.09 6.48 -3.13
C LEU A 55 10.98 5.45 -3.33
N VAL A 56 9.80 5.92 -3.71
CA VAL A 56 8.65 5.06 -3.96
C VAL A 56 8.31 5.04 -5.45
N SER A 57 8.04 3.85 -5.96
CA SER A 57 7.41 3.68 -7.26
C SER A 57 5.94 3.31 -7.12
N ARG A 58 5.13 3.69 -8.10
CA ARG A 58 3.74 3.28 -8.29
C ARG A 58 3.60 2.68 -9.68
N GLN A 59 2.96 1.52 -9.77
CA GLN A 59 2.64 0.83 -11.00
C GLN A 59 1.16 0.48 -11.02
N MET A 60 0.46 0.87 -12.07
CA MET A 60 -0.89 0.36 -12.33
C MET A 60 -0.77 -1.07 -12.85
N ILE A 61 -1.56 -1.98 -12.29
CA ILE A 61 -1.65 -3.38 -12.71
C ILE A 61 -3.11 -3.71 -12.97
N ARG A 62 -3.37 -4.82 -13.68
CA ARG A 62 -4.70 -5.17 -14.20
C ARG A 62 -5.85 -4.92 -13.21
N ASN A 63 -5.70 -5.38 -11.96
CA ASN A 63 -6.76 -5.34 -10.94
C ASN A 63 -6.44 -4.39 -9.77
N GLY A 64 -5.51 -3.44 -9.94
CA GLY A 64 -5.18 -2.49 -8.87
C GLY A 64 -3.85 -1.77 -9.06
N VAL A 65 -3.12 -1.57 -7.95
CA VAL A 65 -1.89 -0.79 -7.92
C VAL A 65 -0.82 -1.52 -7.10
N ARG A 66 0.42 -1.48 -7.59
CA ARG A 66 1.60 -1.92 -6.85
C ARG A 66 2.49 -0.74 -6.53
N PHE A 67 3.01 -0.71 -5.32
CA PHE A 67 4.04 0.20 -4.88
C PHE A 67 5.29 -0.56 -4.45
N ALA A 68 6.45 0.09 -4.54
CA ALA A 68 7.70 -0.47 -4.06
C ALA A 68 8.63 0.63 -3.53
N LEU A 69 9.31 0.33 -2.42
CA LEU A 69 10.37 1.18 -1.87
C LEU A 69 11.69 0.82 -2.57
N LEU A 70 12.10 1.66 -3.52
CA LEU A 70 13.18 1.36 -4.49
C LEU A 70 14.57 1.30 -3.85
N ASN A 71 14.77 1.98 -2.73
CA ASN A 71 16.02 2.00 -1.96
C ASN A 71 15.87 1.31 -0.60
N CYS A 72 14.84 0.49 -0.40
CA CYS A 72 14.67 -0.31 0.81
C CYS A 72 15.56 -1.57 0.75
N PRO A 73 16.39 -1.85 1.77
CA PRO A 73 17.28 -3.02 1.77
C PRO A 73 16.50 -4.35 1.75
N HIS A 74 15.29 -4.37 2.31
CA HIS A 74 14.42 -5.54 2.36
C HIS A 74 13.55 -5.69 1.09
N ALA A 75 13.78 -4.85 0.06
CA ALA A 75 13.03 -4.83 -1.19
C ALA A 75 11.49 -4.79 -0.98
N LEU A 76 11.04 -3.99 0.00
CA LEU A 76 9.64 -3.95 0.39
C LEU A 76 8.76 -3.43 -0.75
N ALA A 77 7.74 -4.21 -1.10
CA ALA A 77 6.71 -3.85 -2.07
C ALA A 77 5.34 -4.28 -1.57
N TRP A 78 4.32 -3.45 -1.81
CA TRP A 78 2.95 -3.78 -1.47
C TRP A 78 2.03 -3.57 -2.66
N THR A 79 1.03 -4.43 -2.78
CA THR A 79 0.07 -4.47 -3.87
C THR A 79 -1.33 -4.40 -3.27
N ILE A 80 -2.18 -3.57 -3.84
CA ILE A 80 -3.59 -3.45 -3.44
C ILE A 80 -4.41 -3.76 -4.68
N THR A 81 -5.19 -4.84 -4.62
CA THR A 81 -5.98 -5.35 -5.75
C THR A 81 -7.43 -5.61 -5.37
N VAL A 82 -8.33 -5.48 -6.34
CA VAL A 82 -9.71 -5.96 -6.24
C VAL A 82 -9.81 -7.35 -6.85
N HIS A 83 -10.40 -8.29 -6.12
CA HIS A 83 -10.79 -9.59 -6.64
C HIS A 83 -12.19 -9.50 -7.24
N ASP A 84 -12.27 -9.67 -8.57
CA ASP A 84 -13.47 -9.38 -9.36
C ASP A 84 -14.69 -10.20 -8.92
N ASP A 85 -14.48 -11.45 -8.51
CA ASP A 85 -15.56 -12.38 -8.13
C ASP A 85 -16.15 -12.08 -6.74
N SER A 86 -15.32 -11.62 -5.80
CA SER A 86 -15.69 -11.44 -4.40
C SER A 86 -15.81 -9.98 -3.97
N ARG A 87 -15.47 -9.03 -4.87
CA ARG A 87 -15.30 -7.60 -4.57
C ARG A 87 -14.45 -7.37 -3.31
N THR A 88 -13.51 -8.27 -3.07
CA THR A 88 -12.62 -8.21 -1.91
C THR A 88 -11.39 -7.41 -2.31
N ILE A 89 -11.04 -6.43 -1.50
CA ILE A 89 -9.76 -5.73 -1.65
C ILE A 89 -8.72 -6.52 -0.88
N VAL A 90 -7.65 -6.91 -1.57
CA VAL A 90 -6.52 -7.63 -0.99
C VAL A 90 -5.33 -6.67 -0.94
N ILE A 91 -4.75 -6.56 0.24
CA ILE A 91 -3.49 -5.88 0.50
C ILE A 91 -2.45 -6.98 0.67
N HIS A 92 -1.46 -7.02 -0.21
CA HIS A 92 -0.37 -7.98 -0.20
C HIS A 92 0.97 -7.27 -0.12
N CYS A 93 1.72 -7.46 0.96
CA CYS A 93 3.06 -6.90 1.15
C CYS A 93 4.12 -8.01 1.10
N THR A 94 5.28 -7.70 0.52
CA THR A 94 6.38 -8.63 0.29
C THR A 94 7.72 -8.01 0.67
N ILE A 95 8.62 -8.84 1.19
CA ILE A 95 10.04 -8.53 1.41
C ILE A 95 10.93 -9.69 0.95
N ASN A 96 12.19 -9.41 0.62
CA ASN A 96 13.18 -10.42 0.22
C ASN A 96 13.86 -11.15 1.41
N GLY A 97 13.54 -10.77 2.65
CA GLY A 97 14.00 -11.43 3.86
C GLY A 97 13.31 -12.76 4.14
N LYS A 98 14.08 -13.74 4.64
CA LYS A 98 13.57 -15.04 5.14
C LYS A 98 13.56 -15.15 6.67
N HIS A 99 14.47 -14.46 7.33
CA HIS A 99 14.59 -14.43 8.79
C HIS A 99 14.90 -12.98 9.17
N GLU A 100 13.86 -12.24 9.52
CA GLU A 100 13.97 -10.88 9.99
C GLU A 100 13.75 -10.83 11.50
N ALA A 101 14.20 -9.74 12.14
CA ALA A 101 13.90 -9.50 13.53
C ALA A 101 12.37 -9.41 13.73
N GLN A 102 11.86 -10.03 14.79
CA GLN A 102 10.42 -10.11 15.08
C GLN A 102 9.77 -8.71 15.11
N GLU A 103 10.45 -7.72 15.69
CA GLU A 103 9.97 -6.33 15.71
C GLU A 103 9.76 -5.72 14.31
N PHE A 104 10.60 -6.09 13.34
CA PHE A 104 10.47 -5.61 11.98
C PHE A 104 9.31 -6.30 11.27
N VAL A 105 9.15 -7.62 11.47
CA VAL A 105 7.99 -8.39 10.97
C VAL A 105 6.69 -7.78 11.48
N GLU A 106 6.59 -7.53 12.79
CA GLU A 106 5.42 -6.90 13.43
C GLU A 106 5.14 -5.50 12.87
N SER A 107 6.19 -4.72 12.58
CA SER A 107 6.03 -3.41 11.96
C SER A 107 5.42 -3.47 10.54
N ILE A 108 5.69 -4.55 9.78
CA ILE A 108 5.11 -4.76 8.45
C ILE A 108 3.65 -5.22 8.58
N GLU A 109 3.34 -6.06 9.56
CA GLU A 109 1.95 -6.45 9.87
C GLU A 109 1.12 -5.22 10.22
N GLN A 110 1.62 -4.34 11.08
CA GLN A 110 1.00 -3.05 11.40
C GLN A 110 0.83 -2.17 10.16
N PHE A 111 1.81 -2.13 9.26
CA PHE A 111 1.70 -1.40 8.01
C PHE A 111 0.57 -1.92 7.11
N VAL A 112 0.45 -3.25 6.97
CA VAL A 112 -0.61 -3.88 6.17
C VAL A 112 -1.99 -3.66 6.79
N GLU A 113 -2.11 -3.75 8.12
CA GLU A 113 -3.36 -3.47 8.84
C GLU A 113 -3.76 -2.00 8.73
N ALA A 114 -2.81 -1.07 8.86
CA ALA A 114 -3.06 0.36 8.71
C ALA A 114 -3.58 0.72 7.30
N TRP A 115 -3.10 0.02 6.26
CA TRP A 115 -3.65 0.11 4.91
C TRP A 115 -5.09 -0.38 4.83
N ALA A 116 -5.39 -1.54 5.42
CA ALA A 116 -6.73 -2.10 5.43
C ALA A 116 -7.72 -1.12 6.10
N GLU A 117 -7.38 -0.59 7.27
CA GLU A 117 -8.22 0.39 7.96
C GLU A 117 -8.41 1.68 7.15
N GLY A 118 -7.32 2.22 6.56
CA GLY A 118 -7.37 3.46 5.82
C GLY A 118 -8.17 3.34 4.53
N LEU A 119 -8.07 2.20 3.83
CA LEU A 119 -8.93 1.88 2.68
C LEU A 119 -10.40 1.77 3.10
N GLN A 120 -10.70 1.03 4.19
CA GLN A 120 -12.07 0.92 4.70
C GLN A 120 -12.67 2.31 5.00
N ARG A 121 -11.93 3.19 5.69
CA ARG A 121 -12.37 4.56 5.99
C ARG A 121 -12.51 5.43 4.73
N GLY A 122 -11.53 5.37 3.83
CA GLY A 122 -11.47 6.18 2.62
C GLY A 122 -12.56 5.86 1.61
N LEU A 123 -12.98 4.59 1.53
CA LEU A 123 -14.03 4.12 0.64
C LEU A 123 -15.44 4.39 1.20
N ILE A 124 -15.64 4.31 2.53
CA ILE A 124 -16.92 4.63 3.17
C ILE A 124 -17.28 6.11 3.03
N LYS A 125 -16.30 7.03 3.20
CA LYS A 125 -16.53 8.48 3.10
C LYS A 125 -16.90 8.98 1.70
N ARG A 126 -16.86 8.12 0.68
CA ARG A 126 -17.04 8.47 -0.73
C ARG A 126 -18.31 7.84 -1.34
N ARG A 127 -19.17 7.24 -0.51
CA ARG A 127 -20.56 6.85 -0.86
C ARG A 127 -21.51 7.96 -0.46
#